data_AF-A0A6H5IWA4-F1
#
_entry.id   AF-A0A6H5IWA4-F1
#
_cell.length_a   1.000
_cell.length_b   1.000
_cell.length_c   1.000
_cell.angle_alpha   90.00
_cell.angle_beta   90.00
_cell.angle_gamma   90.00
#
_symmetry.space_group_name_H-M   'P 1'
#
loop_
_entity.id
_entity.type
_entity.pdbx_description
1 polymer ?
#
loop_
_entity_poly.entity_id
_entity_poly.type
_entity_poly.pdbx_seq_one_letter_code
_entity_poly.pdbx_strand_id
1 'polypeptide(L)'
;MLQDGGVDYDDGTPATKSQMAKDVVEFLNWTANQEWNTRKLYAMKTIGVSLLMAASLWLAYRHKINVYKKTVFCLQPKKPPRSRPECDCKRS
;
A
#
# COMPACT_ATOMS: atom_id res chain seq x y z
N MET A 1 -37.28 32.57 -5.05
CA MET A 1 -36.64 32.33 -3.74
C MET A 1 -37.38 31.16 -3.10
N LEU A 2 -36.68 30.12 -2.60
CA LEU A 2 -37.31 29.01 -1.86
C LEU A 2 -38.02 29.55 -0.61
N GLN A 3 -39.20 29.04 -0.29
CA GLN A 3 -39.99 29.39 0.91
C GLN A 3 -40.00 28.22 1.89
N ASP A 4 -39.96 28.50 3.20
CA ASP A 4 -40.02 27.45 4.23
C ASP A 4 -41.42 26.84 4.24
N GLY A 5 -41.53 25.51 4.26
CA GLY A 5 -42.80 24.78 4.23
C GLY A 5 -43.50 24.80 2.87
N GLY A 6 -42.80 25.12 1.78
CA GLY A 6 -43.40 25.19 0.43
C GLY A 6 -43.66 23.83 -0.23
N VAL A 7 -43.11 22.75 0.32
CA VAL A 7 -43.24 21.37 -0.17
C VAL A 7 -43.39 20.46 1.05
N ASP A 8 -44.41 19.61 1.07
CA ASP A 8 -44.53 18.57 2.08
C ASP A 8 -43.86 17.28 1.58
N TYR A 9 -42.93 16.77 2.36
CA TYR A 9 -42.26 15.51 2.09
C TYR A 9 -42.99 14.36 2.79
N ASP A 10 -43.19 13.23 2.10
CA ASP A 10 -43.89 12.05 2.63
C ASP A 10 -43.16 11.37 3.81
N ASP A 11 -41.88 11.68 4.00
CA ASP A 11 -41.04 11.16 5.09
C ASP A 11 -41.11 12.00 6.38
N GLY A 12 -41.89 13.09 6.37
CA GLY A 12 -42.06 13.98 7.51
C GLY A 12 -40.84 14.87 7.80
N THR A 13 -39.88 14.96 6.86
CA THR A 13 -38.75 15.87 7.02
C THR A 13 -39.20 17.34 6.96
N PRO A 14 -38.73 18.20 7.88
CA PRO A 14 -39.16 19.59 7.90
C PRO A 14 -38.60 20.32 6.68
N ALA A 15 -39.49 20.79 5.81
CA ALA A 15 -39.16 21.49 4.58
C ALA A 15 -38.62 22.91 4.81
N THR A 16 -37.46 23.01 5.44
CA THR A 16 -36.71 24.26 5.59
C THR A 16 -35.97 24.59 4.29
N LYS A 17 -35.82 25.87 3.97
CA LYS A 17 -35.14 26.35 2.75
C LYS A 17 -33.75 25.74 2.56
N SER A 18 -32.99 25.58 3.64
CA SER A 18 -31.64 25.00 3.62
C SER A 18 -31.64 23.51 3.29
N GLN A 19 -32.65 22.76 3.75
CA GLN A 19 -32.81 21.35 3.45
C GLN A 19 -33.20 21.17 1.97
N MET A 20 -34.22 21.89 1.51
CA MET A 20 -34.64 21.90 0.11
C MET A 20 -33.50 22.28 -0.84
N ALA A 21 -32.68 23.28 -0.48
CA ALA A 21 -31.53 23.68 -1.27
C ALA A 21 -30.46 22.58 -1.34
N LYS A 22 -30.18 21.87 -0.23
CA LYS A 22 -29.23 20.75 -0.22
C LYS A 22 -29.71 19.61 -1.11
N ASP A 23 -30.98 19.26 -1.04
CA ASP A 23 -31.52 18.13 -1.79
C ASP A 23 -31.50 18.38 -3.30
N VAL A 24 -31.82 19.61 -3.73
CA VAL A 24 -31.71 20.01 -5.15
C VAL A 24 -30.25 20.00 -5.62
N VAL A 25 -29.31 20.49 -4.81
CA VAL A 25 -27.89 20.48 -5.16
C VAL A 25 -27.35 19.05 -5.25
N GLU A 26 -27.73 18.17 -4.32
CA GLU A 26 -27.32 16.76 -4.35
C GLU A 26 -27.90 16.04 -5.57
N PHE A 27 -29.15 16.32 -5.93
CA PHE A 27 -29.76 15.79 -7.15
C PHE A 27 -29.02 16.26 -8.42
N LEU A 28 -28.72 17.56 -8.51
CA LEU A 28 -27.94 18.11 -9.64
C LEU A 28 -26.53 17.50 -9.69
N ASN A 29 -25.89 17.32 -8.54
CA ASN A 29 -24.58 16.67 -8.46
C ASN A 29 -24.64 15.19 -8.91
N TRP A 30 -25.70 14.47 -8.54
CA TRP A 30 -25.93 13.09 -8.97
C TRP A 30 -26.20 12.99 -10.48
N THR A 31 -27.04 13.87 -11.03
CA THR A 31 -27.30 13.91 -12.48
C THR A 31 -26.07 14.28 -13.30
N ALA A 32 -25.24 15.20 -12.78
CA ALA A 32 -24.00 15.61 -13.43
C ALA A 32 -22.91 14.51 -13.39
N ASN A 33 -22.93 13.62 -12.38
CA ASN A 33 -21.89 12.63 -12.15
C ASN A 33 -22.48 11.23 -11.92
N GLN A 34 -23.08 10.63 -12.96
CA GLN A 34 -23.72 9.32 -12.85
C GLN A 34 -22.74 8.18 -12.49
N GLU A 35 -21.45 8.27 -12.88
CA GLU A 35 -20.45 7.25 -12.54
C GLU A 35 -19.90 7.32 -11.10
N TRP A 36 -20.33 8.29 -10.29
CA TRP A 36 -19.82 8.54 -8.94
C TRP A 36 -19.85 7.30 -8.02
N ASN A 37 -20.96 6.56 -8.02
CA ASN A 37 -21.15 5.36 -7.19
C ASN A 37 -20.24 4.22 -7.63
N THR A 38 -20.13 4.00 -8.94
CA THR A 38 -19.29 2.97 -9.54
C THR A 38 -17.81 3.24 -9.27
N ARG A 39 -17.38 4.51 -9.41
CA ARG A 39 -16.01 4.92 -9.10
C ARG A 39 -15.66 4.67 -7.63
N LYS A 40 -16.56 5.02 -6.71
CA LYS A 40 -16.36 4.75 -5.27
C LYS A 40 -16.26 3.25 -4.96
N LEU A 41 -17.09 2.42 -5.60
CA LEU A 41 -17.03 0.97 -5.44
C LEU A 41 -15.68 0.40 -5.89
N TYR A 42 -15.21 0.80 -7.08
CA TYR A 42 -13.91 0.37 -7.57
C TYR A 42 -12.75 0.93 -6.75
N ALA A 43 -12.86 2.14 -6.22
CA ALA A 43 -11.87 2.70 -5.31
C ALA A 43 -11.72 1.83 -4.05
N MET A 44 -12.82 1.45 -3.39
CA MET A 44 -12.78 0.58 -2.22
C MET A 44 -12.15 -0.80 -2.52
N LYS A 45 -12.53 -1.42 -3.66
CA LYS A 45 -11.94 -2.69 -4.11
C LYS A 45 -10.44 -2.57 -4.38
N THR A 46 -10.03 -1.50 -5.06
CA THR A 46 -8.63 -1.26 -5.42
C THR A 46 -7.78 -1.02 -4.19
N ILE A 47 -8.29 -0.27 -3.21
CA ILE A 47 -7.60 -0.05 -1.93
C ILE A 47 -7.35 -1.39 -1.23
N GLY A 48 -8.37 -2.26 -1.13
CA GLY A 48 -8.22 -3.58 -0.51
C GLY A 48 -7.13 -4.43 -1.16
N VAL A 49 -7.14 -4.54 -2.50
CA VAL A 49 -6.13 -5.32 -3.24
C VAL A 49 -4.73 -4.70 -3.10
N SER A 50 -4.64 -3.37 -3.17
CA SER A 50 -3.36 -2.66 -3.07
C SER A 50 -2.70 -2.85 -1.72
N LEU A 51 -3.47 -2.88 -0.62
CA LEU A 51 -2.95 -3.11 0.74
C LEU A 51 -2.40 -4.52 0.90
N LEU A 52 -3.09 -5.54 0.38
CA LEU A 52 -2.61 -6.92 0.40
C LEU A 52 -1.32 -7.07 -0.40
N MET A 53 -1.28 -6.49 -1.61
CA MET A 53 -0.09 -6.52 -2.46
C MET A 53 1.08 -5.79 -1.81
N ALA A 54 0.87 -4.59 -1.26
CA ALA A 54 1.88 -3.82 -0.56
C ALA A 54 2.42 -4.56 0.68
N ALA A 55 1.54 -5.18 1.48
CA ALA A 55 1.95 -5.99 2.62
C ALA A 55 2.82 -7.19 2.20
N SER A 56 2.44 -7.90 1.13
CA SER A 56 3.21 -9.04 0.62
C SER A 56 4.62 -8.64 0.16
N LEU A 57 4.73 -7.53 -0.59
CA LEU A 57 6.01 -6.99 -1.05
C LEU A 57 6.87 -6.52 0.12
N TRP A 58 6.26 -5.85 1.10
CA TRP A 58 6.95 -5.38 2.29
C TRP A 58 7.52 -6.53 3.12
N LEU A 59 6.76 -7.60 3.33
CA LEU A 59 7.22 -8.80 4.04
C LEU A 59 8.38 -9.48 3.29
N ALA A 60 8.29 -9.62 1.97
CA ALA A 60 9.35 -10.18 1.15
C ALA A 60 10.63 -9.35 1.21
N TYR A 61 10.51 -8.02 1.10
CA TYR A 61 11.62 -7.09 1.23
C TYR A 61 12.29 -7.19 2.61
N ARG A 62 11.49 -7.21 3.69
CA ARG A 62 11.98 -7.40 5.06
C ARG A 62 12.72 -8.72 5.23
N HIS A 63 12.22 -9.80 4.64
CA HIS A 63 12.87 -11.10 4.69
C HIS A 63 14.25 -11.06 3.99
N LYS A 64 14.34 -10.47 2.79
CA LYS A 64 15.62 -10.32 2.07
C LYS A 64 16.66 -9.53 2.87
N ILE A 65 16.25 -8.42 3.49
CA ILE A 65 17.13 -7.63 4.36
C ILE A 65 17.61 -8.45 5.56
N ASN A 66 16.72 -9.21 6.19
CA ASN A 66 17.09 -10.03 7.34
C ASN A 66 18.09 -11.14 6.96
N VAL A 67 17.99 -11.71 5.76
CA VAL A 67 18.97 -12.69 5.26
C VAL A 67 20.33 -12.04 5.04
N TYR A 68 20.39 -10.90 4.35
CA TYR A 68 21.65 -10.19 4.09
C TYR A 68 22.36 -9.77 5.38
N LYS A 69 21.60 -9.32 6.38
CA LYS A 69 22.16 -8.91 7.69
C LYS A 69 22.75 -10.07 8.50
N LYS A 70 22.37 -11.32 8.22
CA LYS A 70 22.84 -12.50 8.98
C LYS A 70 24.15 -13.09 8.47
N THR A 71 24.69 -12.61 7.36
CA THR A 71 25.92 -13.17 6.79
C THR A 71 27.15 -12.66 7.54
N VAL A 72 27.64 -13.43 8.51
CA VAL A 72 28.97 -13.24 9.10
C VAL A 72 30.00 -13.86 8.15
N PHE A 73 30.87 -13.03 7.59
CA PHE A 73 31.88 -13.47 6.61
C PHE A 73 33.12 -14.00 7.35
N CYS A 74 33.26 -15.33 7.43
CA CYS A 74 34.47 -15.95 7.96
C CYS A 74 35.57 -15.96 6.90
N LEU A 75 36.43 -14.94 6.93
CA LEU A 75 37.70 -14.95 6.21
C LEU A 75 38.57 -16.09 6.74
N GLN A 76 38.63 -17.20 6.01
CA GLN A 76 39.60 -18.25 6.29
C GLN A 76 40.99 -17.75 5.88
N PRO A 77 41.97 -17.70 6.80
CA PRO A 77 43.32 -17.28 6.43
C PRO A 77 43.87 -18.23 5.38
N LYS A 78 44.47 -17.69 4.32
CA LYS A 78 45.12 -18.47 3.25
C LYS A 78 46.21 -19.34 3.87
N LYS A 79 46.09 -20.67 3.77
CA LYS A 79 47.12 -21.60 4.26
C LYS A 79 48.46 -21.26 3.60
N PRO A 80 49.57 -21.11 4.36
CA PRO A 80 50.86 -20.79 3.76
C PRO A 80 51.30 -21.91 2.80
N PRO A 81 52.05 -21.58 1.73
CA PRO A 81 52.57 -22.60 0.82
C PRO A 81 53.45 -23.58 1.60
N ARG A 82 53.24 -24.87 1.35
CA ARG A 82 54.01 -25.97 1.96
C ARG A 82 55.48 -25.75 1.59
N SER A 83 56.35 -25.42 2.55
CA SER A 83 57.79 -25.32 2.30
C SER A 83 58.29 -26.65 1.74
N ARG A 84 59.05 -26.61 0.64
CA ARG A 84 59.68 -27.80 0.06
C ARG A 84 60.66 -28.35 1.10
N PRO A 85 60.72 -29.67 1.34
CA PRO A 85 61.76 -30.21 2.20
C PRO A 85 63.11 -29.88 1.57
N GLU A 86 63.95 -29.20 2.36
CA GLU A 86 65.32 -28.88 2.01
C GLU A 86 66.03 -30.21 1.70
N CYS A 87 66.50 -30.37 0.45
CA CYS A 87 67.23 -31.56 0.06
C CYS A 87 68.59 -31.50 0.75
N ASP A 88 68.74 -32.24 1.84
CA ASP A 88 69.99 -32.39 2.57
C ASP A 88 70.98 -33.16 1.69
N CYS A 89 71.74 -32.41 0.90
CA CYS A 89 72.84 -32.90 0.08
C CYS A 89 74.16 -32.50 0.76
N LYS A 90 74.41 -33.00 1.98
CA LYS A 90 75.79 -33.15 2.45
C LYS A 90 76.32 -34.51 2.04
N ARG A 91 76.93 -34.48 0.85
CA ARG A 91 77.93 -35.43 0.36
C ARG A 91 79.28 -35.14 1.05
N SER A 92 79.98 -36.24 1.38
CA SER A 92 81.35 -36.37 1.91
C SER A 92 81.58 -36.15 3.40
#